data_AF-A0A4R0MNA2-F1
#
_entry.id   AF-A0A4R0MNA2-F1
#
_cell.length_a   1.000
_cell.length_b   1.000
_cell.length_c   1.000
_cell.angle_alpha   90.00
_cell.angle_beta   90.00
_cell.angle_gamma   90.00
#
_symmetry.space_group_name_H-M   'P 1'
#
loop_
_entity.id
_entity.type
_entity.pdbx_description
1 polymer ?
#
loop_
_entity_poly.entity_id
_entity_poly.type
_entity_poly.pdbx_seq_one_letter_code
_entity_poly.pdbx_strand_id
1 'polypeptide(L)'
;MKKILFLLAFTGWAIALLVHILSIFEIYFSDTFPIEDWLFPGLFVVWIATIFYLKSEKELKSENAIANNEDNYFSPMFDNIPNWLRVLAIFSFIYSPINFFMTANGYTPEIDNGQFILMEKSTFIKTLTKLEYIHYKANEVRLSTGHLLAFYGISSAFLYRNMKMGLKGYT
;
A
#
# COMPACT_ATOMS: atom_id res chain seq x y z
N MET A 1 -18.68 -8.86 -6.55
CA MET A 1 -17.50 -8.03 -6.87
C MET A 1 -16.84 -7.40 -5.64
N LYS A 2 -17.55 -6.60 -4.82
CA LYS A 2 -16.98 -5.90 -3.63
C LYS A 2 -16.21 -6.83 -2.66
N LYS A 3 -16.74 -8.02 -2.37
CA LYS A 3 -16.08 -9.05 -1.55
C LYS A 3 -14.72 -9.48 -2.11
N ILE A 4 -14.65 -9.73 -3.42
CA ILE A 4 -13.43 -10.15 -4.11
C ILE A 4 -12.40 -9.02 -4.05
N LEU A 5 -12.81 -7.78 -4.34
CA LEU A 5 -11.92 -6.62 -4.26
C LEU A 5 -11.40 -6.39 -2.84
N PHE A 6 -12.24 -6.58 -1.81
CA PHE A 6 -11.80 -6.54 -0.41
C PHE A 6 -10.76 -7.64 -0.14
N LEU A 7 -11.02 -8.88 -0.55
CA LEU A 7 -10.08 -9.99 -0.36
C LEU A 7 -8.76 -9.78 -1.10
N LEU A 8 -8.81 -9.22 -2.31
CA LEU A 8 -7.62 -8.84 -3.08
C LEU A 8 -6.85 -7.73 -2.36
N ALA A 9 -7.53 -6.70 -1.88
CA ALA A 9 -6.88 -5.60 -1.17
C ALA A 9 -6.24 -6.08 0.14
N PHE A 10 -6.94 -6.92 0.90
CA PHE A 10 -6.45 -7.42 2.19
C PHE A 10 -5.31 -8.43 2.01
N THR A 11 -5.41 -9.32 1.01
CA THR A 11 -4.32 -10.23 0.66
C THR A 11 -3.09 -9.46 0.18
N GLY A 12 -3.28 -8.45 -0.67
CA GLY A 12 -2.20 -7.56 -1.11
C GLY A 12 -1.52 -6.83 0.07
N TRP A 13 -2.32 -6.34 1.02
CA TRP A 13 -1.80 -5.76 2.27
C TRP A 13 -0.99 -6.78 3.08
N ALA A 14 -1.49 -8.00 3.27
CA ALA A 14 -0.82 -9.03 4.06
C ALA A 14 0.50 -9.49 3.43
N ILE A 15 0.53 -9.65 2.11
CA ILE A 15 1.76 -9.98 1.38
C ILE A 15 2.75 -8.80 1.45
N ALA A 16 2.28 -7.57 1.23
CA ALA A 16 3.13 -6.38 1.36
C ALA A 16 3.73 -6.28 2.77
N LEU A 17 2.95 -6.57 3.83
CA LEU A 17 3.45 -6.58 5.21
C LEU A 17 4.50 -7.65 5.43
N LEU A 18 4.28 -8.86 4.92
CA LEU A 18 5.24 -9.94 5.04
C LEU A 18 6.56 -9.58 4.37
N VAL A 19 6.53 -9.11 3.12
CA VAL A 19 7.73 -8.66 2.39
C VAL A 19 8.40 -7.51 3.13
N HIS A 20 7.61 -6.56 3.65
CA HIS A 20 8.12 -5.43 4.42
C HIS A 20 8.86 -5.88 5.69
N ILE A 21 8.27 -6.79 6.48
CA ILE A 21 8.90 -7.35 7.68
C ILE A 21 10.19 -8.09 7.32
N LEU A 22 10.17 -8.93 6.28
CA LEU A 22 11.36 -9.66 5.83
C LEU A 22 12.50 -8.72 5.43
N SER A 23 12.18 -7.63 4.74
CA SER A 23 13.17 -6.63 4.33
C SER A 23 13.80 -5.86 5.50
N ILE A 24 13.14 -5.78 6.66
CA ILE A 24 13.76 -5.23 7.89
C ILE A 24 14.90 -6.14 8.38
N PHE A 25 14.77 -7.45 8.17
CA PHE A 25 15.81 -8.43 8.50
C PHE A 25 16.81 -8.65 7.34
N GLU A 26 16.81 -7.78 6.34
CA GLU A 26 17.65 -7.88 5.13
C GLU A 26 17.43 -9.18 4.34
N ILE A 27 16.28 -9.83 4.56
CA ILE A 27 15.82 -10.98 3.78
C ILE A 27 15.01 -10.43 2.61
N TYR A 28 15.59 -10.42 1.41
CA TYR A 28 14.89 -10.08 0.18
C TYR A 28 15.03 -11.21 -0.84
N PHE A 29 13.92 -11.49 -1.52
CA PHE A 29 13.85 -12.56 -2.53
C PHE A 29 13.75 -12.00 -3.95
N SER A 30 13.89 -10.68 -4.12
CA SER A 30 13.57 -10.00 -5.38
C SER A 30 14.37 -10.53 -6.58
N ASP A 31 15.62 -10.93 -6.36
CA ASP A 31 16.47 -11.53 -7.41
C ASP A 31 15.93 -12.87 -7.94
N THR A 32 15.07 -13.55 -7.17
CA THR A 32 14.47 -14.86 -7.54
C THR A 32 12.96 -14.75 -7.80
N PHE A 33 12.26 -13.91 -7.04
CA PHE A 33 10.83 -13.71 -7.10
C PHE A 33 10.49 -12.27 -6.69
N PRO A 34 10.44 -11.32 -7.65
CA PRO A 34 10.18 -9.91 -7.38
C PRO A 34 8.69 -9.69 -7.08
N ILE A 35 8.27 -10.01 -5.87
CA ILE A 35 6.87 -9.93 -5.42
C ILE A 35 6.31 -8.51 -5.60
N GLU A 36 7.13 -7.50 -5.36
CA GLU A 36 6.80 -6.09 -5.53
C GLU A 36 6.34 -5.75 -6.95
N ASP A 37 6.90 -6.40 -7.98
CA ASP A 37 6.52 -6.19 -9.39
C ASP A 37 5.09 -6.68 -9.67
N TRP A 38 4.56 -7.58 -8.85
CA TRP A 38 3.19 -8.07 -8.93
C TRP A 38 2.24 -7.29 -8.03
N LEU A 39 2.70 -6.90 -6.84
CA LEU A 39 1.92 -6.09 -5.91
C LEU A 39 1.64 -4.69 -6.47
N PHE A 40 2.59 -4.09 -7.19
CA PHE A 40 2.42 -2.72 -7.68
C PHE A 40 1.32 -2.59 -8.76
N PRO A 41 1.26 -3.43 -9.81
CA PRO A 41 0.13 -3.45 -10.74
C PRO A 41 -1.18 -3.87 -10.05
N GLY A 42 -1.11 -4.84 -9.13
CA GLY A 42 -2.26 -5.29 -8.35
C GLY A 42 -2.89 -4.17 -7.51
N LEU A 43 -2.07 -3.24 -7.02
CA LEU A 43 -2.52 -2.08 -6.27
C LEU A 43 -3.43 -1.21 -7.14
N PHE A 44 -3.06 -0.92 -8.39
CA PHE A 44 -3.88 -0.07 -9.25
C PHE A 44 -5.29 -0.65 -9.45
N VAL A 45 -5.41 -1.98 -9.58
CA VAL A 45 -6.72 -2.64 -9.73
C VAL A 45 -7.61 -2.36 -8.52
N VAL A 46 -7.11 -2.57 -7.31
CA VAL A 46 -7.91 -2.36 -6.09
C VAL A 46 -8.11 -0.88 -5.77
N TRP A 47 -7.10 -0.06 -6.01
CA TRP A 47 -7.14 1.37 -5.70
C TRP A 47 -8.10 2.11 -6.62
N ILE A 48 -8.00 1.91 -7.93
CA ILE A 48 -8.92 2.50 -8.91
C ILE A 48 -10.35 2.07 -8.61
N ALA A 49 -10.60 0.78 -8.34
CA ALA A 49 -11.92 0.30 -7.95
C ALA A 49 -12.42 0.98 -6.66
N THR A 50 -11.54 1.19 -5.68
CA THR A 50 -11.87 1.91 -4.44
C THR A 50 -12.30 3.35 -4.74
N ILE A 51 -11.56 4.07 -5.58
CA ILE A 51 -11.89 5.45 -5.97
C ILE A 51 -13.24 5.51 -6.69
N PHE A 52 -13.53 4.59 -7.62
CA PHE A 52 -14.84 4.54 -8.29
C PHE A 52 -15.98 4.27 -7.30
N TYR A 53 -15.80 3.36 -6.35
CA TYR A 53 -16.81 3.12 -5.30
C TYR A 53 -17.00 4.34 -4.39
N LEU A 54 -15.93 5.06 -4.05
CA LEU A 54 -16.04 6.28 -3.26
C LEU A 54 -16.77 7.39 -4.00
N LYS A 55 -16.48 7.56 -5.30
CA LYS A 55 -17.14 8.56 -6.13
C LYS A 55 -18.65 8.29 -6.23
N SER A 56 -19.03 7.05 -6.57
CA SER A 56 -20.46 6.68 -6.67
C SER A 56 -21.22 6.84 -5.34
N GLU A 57 -20.59 6.53 -4.20
CA GLU A 57 -21.22 6.76 -2.89
C GLU A 57 -21.38 8.24 -2.58
N LYS A 58 -20.41 9.08 -2.96
CA LYS A 58 -20.50 10.54 -2.79
C LYS A 58 -21.60 11.13 -3.67
N GLU A 59 -21.74 10.71 -4.92
CA GLU A 59 -22.82 11.16 -5.82
C GLU A 59 -24.19 10.85 -5.21
N LEU A 60 -24.42 9.60 -4.80
CA LEU A 60 -25.65 9.18 -4.11
C LEU A 60 -25.90 9.95 -2.80
N LYS A 61 -24.86 10.22 -2.01
CA LYS A 61 -25.00 10.99 -0.77
C LYS A 61 -25.23 12.47 -1.05
N SER A 62 -24.64 13.06 -2.07
CA SER A 62 -24.83 14.47 -2.42
C SER A 62 -26.26 14.76 -2.89
N GLU A 63 -26.87 13.85 -3.66
CA GLU A 63 -28.29 13.92 -4.01
C GLU A 63 -29.19 13.93 -2.76
N ASN A 64 -28.82 13.15 -1.74
CA ASN A 64 -29.55 13.07 -0.47
C ASN A 64 -29.17 14.15 0.55
N ALA A 65 -27.96 14.71 0.49
CA ALA A 65 -27.41 15.71 1.42
C ALA A 65 -27.81 17.14 1.07
N ILE A 66 -28.19 17.43 -0.18
CA ILE A 66 -28.93 18.66 -0.52
C ILE A 66 -30.20 18.80 0.34
N ALA A 67 -30.72 17.70 0.91
CA ALA A 67 -31.84 17.71 1.84
C ALA A 67 -31.47 17.92 3.33
N ASN A 68 -30.21 17.72 3.75
CA ASN A 68 -29.82 17.78 5.18
C ASN A 68 -28.37 18.33 5.35
N ASN A 69 -28.26 19.52 5.94
CA ASN A 69 -27.00 20.22 6.26
C ASN A 69 -26.14 19.46 7.29
N GLU A 70 -25.25 18.55 6.86
CA GLU A 70 -24.25 17.95 7.76
C GLU A 70 -22.81 18.04 7.21
N ASP A 71 -22.04 18.98 7.77
CA ASP A 71 -20.65 19.31 7.44
C ASP A 71 -19.62 18.39 8.13
N ASN A 72 -19.73 17.07 7.96
CA ASN A 72 -18.73 16.12 8.46
C ASN A 72 -18.04 15.36 7.32
N TYR A 73 -16.98 15.95 6.77
CA TYR A 73 -16.28 15.43 5.59
C TYR A 73 -15.48 14.14 5.84
N PHE A 74 -14.95 13.93 7.06
CA PHE A 74 -14.06 12.79 7.36
C PHE A 74 -14.67 11.72 8.27
N SER A 75 -15.66 12.08 9.10
CA SER A 75 -16.41 11.12 9.95
C SER A 75 -16.97 9.91 9.18
N PRO A 76 -17.60 10.06 7.99
CA PRO A 76 -18.23 8.92 7.32
C PRO A 76 -17.23 7.92 6.74
N MET A 77 -15.95 8.27 6.62
CA MET A 77 -14.94 7.49 5.91
C MET A 77 -14.66 6.13 6.59
N PHE A 78 -14.70 6.10 7.92
CA PHE A 78 -14.41 4.90 8.71
C PHE A 78 -15.62 4.33 9.48
N ASP A 79 -16.82 4.82 9.20
CA ASP A 79 -18.04 4.30 9.81
C ASP A 79 -18.30 2.84 9.41
N ASN A 80 -18.81 2.06 10.35
CA ASN A 80 -19.13 0.63 10.17
C ASN A 80 -17.93 -0.28 9.79
N ILE A 81 -16.70 0.16 10.07
CA ILE A 81 -15.47 -0.64 9.92
C ILE A 81 -15.05 -1.19 11.29
N PRO A 82 -14.66 -2.48 11.41
CA PRO A 82 -14.12 -3.04 12.64
C PRO A 82 -12.89 -2.27 13.12
N ASN A 83 -12.80 -2.06 14.43
CA ASN A 83 -11.71 -1.28 15.02
C ASN A 83 -10.31 -1.77 14.60
N TRP A 84 -10.10 -3.09 14.51
CA TRP A 84 -8.82 -3.66 14.10
C TRP A 84 -8.41 -3.24 12.67
N LEU A 85 -9.36 -3.20 11.74
CA LEU A 85 -9.09 -2.85 10.35
C LEU A 85 -8.89 -1.34 10.18
N ARG A 86 -9.61 -0.54 10.99
CA ARG A 86 -9.40 0.91 11.09
C ARG A 86 -7.99 1.23 11.60
N VAL A 87 -7.58 0.61 12.72
CA VAL A 87 -6.24 0.79 13.31
C VAL A 87 -5.17 0.41 12.29
N LEU A 88 -5.33 -0.73 11.61
CA LEU A 88 -4.42 -1.18 10.56
C LEU A 88 -4.25 -0.15 9.43
N ALA A 89 -5.37 0.38 8.90
CA ALA A 89 -5.32 1.34 7.81
C ALA A 89 -4.66 2.66 8.24
N ILE A 90 -5.04 3.18 9.42
CA ILE A 90 -4.46 4.41 9.98
C ILE A 90 -2.96 4.22 10.24
N PHE A 91 -2.58 3.12 10.88
CA PHE A 91 -1.18 2.80 11.16
C PHE A 91 -0.37 2.69 9.88
N SER A 92 -0.87 1.97 8.87
CA SER A 92 -0.18 1.82 7.57
C SER A 92 -0.01 3.18 6.88
N PHE A 93 -1.02 4.03 6.93
CA PHE A 93 -0.97 5.38 6.35
C PHE A 93 0.03 6.29 7.07
N ILE A 94 0.07 6.30 8.39
CA ILE A 94 1.03 7.10 9.18
C ILE A 94 2.45 6.54 9.05
N TYR A 95 2.59 5.23 8.97
CA TYR A 95 3.88 4.56 8.84
C TYR A 95 4.54 4.82 7.49
N SER A 96 3.78 4.87 6.40
CA SER A 96 4.32 5.08 5.05
C SER A 96 5.24 6.31 4.90
N PRO A 97 4.89 7.53 5.35
CA PRO A 97 5.79 8.67 5.26
C PRO A 97 7.00 8.51 6.18
N ILE A 98 6.85 7.94 7.37
CA ILE A 98 7.99 7.67 8.27
C ILE A 98 8.99 6.75 7.56
N ASN A 99 8.49 5.64 7.00
CA ASN A 99 9.30 4.72 6.23
C ASN A 99 9.96 5.40 5.02
N PHE A 100 9.21 6.19 4.25
CA PHE A 100 9.76 6.95 3.12
C PHE A 100 10.98 7.78 3.55
N PHE A 101 10.86 8.58 4.61
CA PHE A 101 11.97 9.42 5.06
C PHE A 101 13.15 8.62 5.64
N MET A 102 12.90 7.43 6.19
CA MET A 102 13.96 6.56 6.70
C MET A 102 14.72 5.81 5.60
N THR A 103 14.08 5.50 4.47
CA THR A 103 14.67 4.65 3.42
C THR A 103 15.03 5.40 2.15
N ALA A 104 14.43 6.56 1.89
CA ALA A 104 14.73 7.37 0.71
C ALA A 104 16.11 8.04 0.86
N ASN A 105 17.13 7.45 0.25
CA ASN A 105 18.50 7.96 0.25
C ASN A 105 18.98 8.42 -1.15
N GLY A 106 18.16 8.24 -2.19
CA GLY A 106 18.50 8.62 -3.57
C GLY A 106 19.51 7.70 -4.27
N TYR A 107 19.91 6.61 -3.62
CA TYR A 107 20.85 5.64 -4.16
C TYR A 107 20.15 4.38 -4.66
N THR A 108 20.69 3.81 -5.73
CA THR A 108 20.18 2.60 -6.38
C THR A 108 21.32 1.59 -6.49
N PRO A 109 21.25 0.44 -5.80
CA PRO A 109 22.17 -0.67 -5.97
C PRO A 109 21.88 -1.42 -7.28
N GLU A 110 22.93 -1.65 -8.07
CA GLU A 110 22.87 -2.38 -9.34
C GLU A 110 23.97 -3.44 -9.43
N ILE A 111 23.80 -4.36 -10.38
CA ILE A 111 24.82 -5.33 -10.76
C ILE A 111 25.31 -4.94 -12.15
N ASP A 112 26.57 -4.53 -12.26
CA ASP A 112 27.22 -4.22 -13.53
C ASP A 112 28.46 -5.08 -13.71
N ASN A 113 28.54 -5.79 -14.84
CA ASN A 113 29.64 -6.71 -15.17
C ASN A 113 30.01 -7.69 -14.03
N GLY A 114 29.01 -8.15 -13.27
CA GLY A 114 29.18 -9.08 -12.14
C GLY A 114 29.70 -8.42 -10.85
N GLN A 115 29.87 -7.10 -10.82
CA GLN A 115 30.17 -6.33 -9.62
C GLN A 115 28.92 -5.67 -9.07
N PHE A 116 28.82 -5.61 -7.75
CA PHE A 116 27.79 -4.82 -7.08
C PHE A 116 28.23 -3.37 -7.07
N ILE A 117 27.40 -2.47 -7.58
CA ILE A 117 27.69 -1.04 -7.64
C ILE A 117 26.57 -0.24 -6.99
N LEU A 118 26.91 0.92 -6.45
CA LEU A 118 25.95 1.91 -5.97
C LEU A 118 25.93 3.07 -6.95
N MET A 119 24.73 3.43 -7.41
CA MET A 119 24.53 4.59 -8.27
C MET A 119 23.70 5.66 -7.56
N GLU A 120 23.94 6.90 -7.93
CA GLU A 120 23.00 8.01 -7.71
C GLU A 120 22.49 8.42 -9.09
N LYS A 121 21.21 8.14 -9.36
CA LYS A 121 20.61 8.30 -10.70
C LYS A 121 21.35 7.50 -11.77
N SER A 122 22.25 8.14 -12.52
CA SER A 122 23.07 7.51 -13.57
C SER A 122 24.57 7.71 -13.33
N THR A 123 24.94 8.15 -12.12
CA THR A 123 26.32 8.37 -11.73
C THR A 123 26.77 7.24 -10.82
N PHE A 124 27.85 6.57 -11.21
CA PHE A 124 28.53 5.61 -10.36
C PHE A 124 29.10 6.31 -9.13
N ILE A 125 28.81 5.78 -7.94
CA ILE A 125 29.30 6.31 -6.67
C ILE A 125 30.43 5.45 -6.11
N LYS A 126 30.18 4.14 -5.97
CA LYS A 126 31.18 3.17 -5.48
C LYS A 126 30.81 1.74 -5.82
N THR A 127 31.80 0.86 -5.76
CA THR A 127 31.58 -0.59 -5.70
C THR A 127 31.12 -0.96 -4.29
N LEU A 128 30.25 -1.97 -4.20
CA LEU A 128 29.68 -2.49 -2.97
C LEU A 128 30.21 -3.89 -2.68
N THR A 129 30.34 -4.21 -1.40
CA THR A 129 30.36 -5.59 -0.95
C THR A 129 28.98 -6.22 -1.13
N LYS A 130 28.91 -7.56 -1.14
CA LYS A 130 27.62 -8.28 -1.20
C LYS A 130 26.69 -7.87 -0.05
N LEU A 131 27.20 -7.67 1.16
CA LEU A 131 26.39 -7.28 2.31
C LEU A 131 25.83 -5.86 2.17
N GLU A 132 26.63 -4.91 1.69
CA GLU A 132 26.12 -3.56 1.42
C GLU A 132 25.07 -3.57 0.32
N TYR A 133 25.28 -4.36 -0.76
CA TYR A 133 24.28 -4.51 -1.82
C TYR A 133 22.93 -5.01 -1.28
N ILE A 134 22.97 -6.06 -0.46
CA ILE A 134 21.80 -6.63 0.21
C ILE A 134 21.09 -5.55 1.06
N HIS A 135 21.85 -4.77 1.83
CA HIS A 135 21.31 -3.70 2.66
C HIS A 135 20.60 -2.61 1.83
N TYR A 136 21.21 -2.15 0.74
CA TYR A 136 20.60 -1.16 -0.14
C TYR A 136 19.37 -1.72 -0.87
N LYS A 137 19.40 -2.99 -1.31
CA LYS A 137 18.24 -3.63 -1.94
C LYS A 137 17.08 -3.77 -0.96
N ALA A 138 17.36 -4.16 0.28
CA ALA A 138 16.36 -4.20 1.33
C ALA A 138 15.74 -2.80 1.58
N ASN A 139 16.51 -1.72 1.48
CA ASN A 139 15.97 -0.36 1.56
C ASN A 139 15.01 -0.02 0.40
N GLU A 140 15.35 -0.40 -0.84
CA GLU A 140 14.45 -0.21 -2.00
C GLU A 140 13.13 -0.96 -1.81
N VAL A 141 13.20 -2.22 -1.35
CA VAL A 141 12.02 -3.02 -1.05
C VAL A 141 11.19 -2.40 0.07
N ARG A 142 11.82 -1.94 1.16
CA ARG A 142 11.14 -1.24 2.26
C ARG A 142 10.45 0.02 1.78
N LEU A 143 11.13 0.84 0.98
CA LEU A 143 10.58 2.06 0.40
C LEU A 143 9.29 1.76 -0.38
N SER A 144 9.33 0.79 -1.29
CA SER A 144 8.19 0.41 -2.12
C SER A 144 7.05 -0.21 -1.30
N THR A 145 7.36 -1.20 -0.47
CA THR A 145 6.35 -1.93 0.32
C THR A 145 5.69 -1.06 1.39
N GLY A 146 6.39 -0.08 1.97
CA GLY A 146 5.80 0.86 2.91
C GLY A 146 4.65 1.68 2.33
N HIS A 147 4.75 2.06 1.04
CA HIS A 147 3.64 2.75 0.34
C HIS A 147 2.50 1.77 0.03
N LEU A 148 2.84 0.56 -0.44
CA LEU A 148 1.86 -0.48 -0.71
C LEU A 148 0.99 -0.77 0.52
N LEU A 149 1.58 -0.81 1.72
CA LEU A 149 0.85 -0.97 2.98
C LEU A 149 -0.23 0.09 3.18
N ALA A 150 0.09 1.36 2.96
CA ALA A 150 -0.87 2.45 3.10
C ALA A 150 -2.04 2.30 2.12
N PHE A 151 -1.75 2.13 0.83
CA PHE A 151 -2.79 2.08 -0.18
C PHE A 151 -3.67 0.83 -0.06
N TYR A 152 -3.08 -0.36 0.09
CA TYR A 152 -3.83 -1.59 0.29
C TYR A 152 -4.61 -1.58 1.61
N GLY A 153 -4.04 -1.02 2.68
CA GLY A 153 -4.70 -0.89 3.98
C GLY A 153 -5.94 -0.01 3.91
N ILE A 154 -5.82 1.18 3.29
CA ILE A 154 -6.95 2.10 3.08
C ILE A 154 -8.02 1.46 2.20
N SER A 155 -7.63 0.87 1.06
CA SER A 155 -8.57 0.16 0.17
C SER A 155 -9.30 -0.96 0.89
N SER A 156 -8.61 -1.75 1.72
CA SER A 156 -9.21 -2.84 2.49
C SER A 156 -10.28 -2.32 3.45
N ALA A 157 -9.99 -1.26 4.20
CA ALA A 157 -10.94 -0.65 5.13
C ALA A 157 -12.21 -0.18 4.40
N PHE A 158 -12.04 0.54 3.28
CA PHE A 158 -13.17 1.06 2.51
C PHE A 158 -14.02 0.01 1.81
N LEU A 159 -13.37 -0.97 1.20
CA LEU A 159 -14.06 -2.04 0.48
C LEU A 159 -14.81 -2.95 1.46
N TYR A 160 -14.29 -3.14 2.68
CA TYR A 160 -15.01 -3.83 3.76
C TYR A 160 -16.33 -3.12 4.12
N ARG A 161 -16.29 -1.80 4.33
CA ARG A 161 -17.51 -1.01 4.61
C ARG A 161 -18.55 -1.22 3.52
N ASN A 162 -18.11 -1.09 2.27
CA ASN A 162 -18.96 -1.22 1.09
C ASN A 162 -19.53 -2.63 0.90
N MET A 163 -18.79 -3.66 1.30
CA MET A 163 -19.28 -5.04 1.34
C MET A 163 -20.42 -5.21 2.35
N LYS A 164 -20.29 -4.65 3.56
CA LYS A 164 -21.30 -4.75 4.63
C LYS A 164 -22.57 -3.96 4.30
N MET A 165 -22.45 -2.76 3.73
CA MET A 165 -23.62 -1.94 3.37
C MET A 165 -24.46 -2.57 2.26
N GLY A 166 -23.83 -3.23 1.28
CA GLY A 166 -24.56 -3.95 0.22
C GLY A 166 -25.38 -5.14 0.71
N LEU A 167 -25.14 -5.65 1.93
CA LEU A 167 -25.92 -6.72 2.55
C LEU A 167 -27.14 -6.20 3.32
N LYS A 168 -27.14 -4.93 3.76
CA LYS A 168 -28.27 -4.32 4.49
C LYS A 168 -29.41 -3.83 3.58
N GLY A 169 -29.19 -3.72 2.27
CA GLY A 169 -30.23 -3.33 1.30
C GLY A 169 -31.11 -4.48 0.80
N TYR A 170 -30.98 -5.68 1.39
CA TYR A 170 -31.74 -6.90 1.04
C TYR A 170 -32.53 -7.47 2.23
N THR A 171 -32.75 -6.66 3.27
CA THR A 171 -33.60 -6.97 4.43
C THR A 171 -34.55 -5.81 4.65
#